data_AF-A0A2M8NH44-F1
#
_entry.id   AF-A0A2M8NH44-F1
#
_cell.length_a   1.000
_cell.length_b   1.000
_cell.length_c   1.000
_cell.angle_alpha   90.00
_cell.angle_beta   90.00
_cell.angle_gamma   90.00
#
_symmetry.space_group_name_H-M   'P 1'
#
loop_
_entity.id
_entity.type
_entity.pdbx_description
1 polymer ?
#
loop_
_entity_poly.entity_id
_entity_poly.type
_entity_poly.pdbx_seq_one_letter_code
_entity_poly.pdbx_strand_id
1 'polypeptide(L)'
;MVKFKLQIIESENQAIMPPRLMIPGPVELEPAVLEVMAQPAVAHYGDEWVEVHAETIALLKTAFAASGRVYMLPGSGSLALDAAAHSAFLPGETVIVANNGWFGERITDIFRANGVQVVPVTADPREPISAAAIADALAAHPEASGVAVVHLETSTSILNPIQEIAAVVRASGRDRLLMVDAVTGLAGAPLQTDAWGIDLCVSASQKALGGPAGLGLVALSERAWAKIAARPDAPRSWYLDLRRWEH
;
A
#
# COMPACT_ATOMS: atom_id res chain seq x y z
N MET A 1 27.45 -22.54 -29.83
CA MET A 1 26.63 -23.44 -29.00
C MET A 1 27.29 -23.53 -27.62
N VAL A 2 26.87 -22.68 -26.67
CA VAL A 2 27.50 -22.58 -25.35
C VAL A 2 26.85 -23.64 -24.45
N LYS A 3 27.64 -24.64 -24.01
CA LYS A 3 27.19 -25.64 -23.03
C LYS A 3 27.28 -25.01 -21.64
N PHE A 4 26.15 -24.65 -21.04
CA PHE A 4 26.08 -24.40 -19.61
C PHE A 4 26.12 -25.75 -18.88
N LYS A 5 27.17 -25.98 -18.11
CA LYS A 5 27.30 -27.14 -17.22
C LYS A 5 26.68 -26.72 -15.89
N LEU A 6 25.43 -27.13 -15.64
CA LEU A 6 24.82 -26.99 -14.32
C LEU A 6 25.59 -27.92 -13.37
N GLN A 7 26.45 -27.36 -12.53
CA GLN A 7 26.99 -28.07 -11.39
C GLN A 7 25.87 -28.12 -10.35
N ILE A 8 25.18 -29.25 -10.27
CA ILE A 8 24.31 -29.55 -9.14
C ILE A 8 25.25 -29.70 -7.94
N ILE A 9 25.17 -28.75 -7.01
CA ILE A 9 25.82 -28.87 -5.72
C ILE A 9 25.02 -29.93 -4.97
N GLU A 10 25.51 -31.16 -4.94
CA GLU A 10 25.06 -32.18 -3.98
C GLU A 10 25.60 -31.76 -2.61
N SER A 11 24.91 -30.82 -1.95
CA SER A 11 25.13 -30.56 -0.53
C SER A 11 24.43 -31.66 0.26
N GLU A 12 25.17 -32.31 1.15
CA GLU A 12 24.66 -33.26 2.14
C GLU A 12 23.36 -32.74 2.77
N ASN A 13 22.39 -33.63 2.91
CA ASN A 13 21.06 -33.37 3.45
C ASN A 13 21.12 -33.04 4.95
N GLN A 14 21.75 -31.92 5.33
CA GLN A 14 21.46 -31.25 6.58
C GLN A 14 20.06 -30.67 6.44
N ALA A 15 19.14 -31.12 7.29
CA ALA A 15 17.83 -30.49 7.40
C ALA A 15 18.04 -28.99 7.65
N ILE A 16 17.86 -28.18 6.61
CA ILE A 16 17.91 -26.72 6.72
C ILE A 16 16.70 -26.37 7.57
N MET A 17 16.92 -26.12 8.87
CA MET A 17 15.86 -25.56 9.69
C MET A 17 15.51 -24.19 9.09
N PRO A 18 14.25 -23.93 8.75
CA PRO A 18 13.87 -22.64 8.19
C PRO A 18 14.26 -21.52 9.17
N PRO A 19 14.78 -20.39 8.66
CA PRO A 19 15.19 -19.28 9.51
C PRO A 19 13.97 -18.72 10.25
N ARG A 20 14.13 -18.42 11.55
CA ARG A 20 13.09 -17.71 12.30
C ARG A 20 13.10 -16.22 11.94
N LEU A 21 12.06 -15.73 11.28
CA LEU A 21 11.97 -14.35 10.80
C LEU A 21 11.28 -13.46 11.82
N MET A 22 12.02 -13.07 12.87
CA MET A 22 11.60 -12.06 13.86
C MET A 22 11.99 -10.64 13.42
N ILE A 23 11.85 -10.36 12.12
CA ILE A 23 12.10 -9.07 11.50
C ILE A 23 10.77 -8.44 11.06
N PRO A 24 10.72 -7.14 10.74
CA PRO A 24 9.46 -6.50 10.34
C PRO A 24 8.90 -6.94 8.97
N GLY A 25 9.51 -7.90 8.28
CA GLY A 25 9.09 -8.43 6.99
C GLY A 25 10.27 -8.74 6.06
N PRO A 26 10.19 -9.76 5.18
CA PRO A 26 9.05 -10.69 5.04
C PRO A 26 8.87 -11.58 6.28
N VAL A 27 7.68 -12.14 6.44
CA VAL A 27 7.34 -13.08 7.51
C VAL A 27 7.53 -14.53 7.07
N GLU A 28 7.57 -15.45 8.04
CA GLU A 28 7.49 -16.89 7.76
C GLU A 28 6.14 -17.22 7.11
N LEU A 29 6.17 -18.13 6.13
CA LEU A 29 4.97 -18.59 5.44
C LEU A 29 4.48 -19.88 6.10
N GLU A 30 3.16 -19.99 6.25
CA GLU A 30 2.52 -21.21 6.70
C GLU A 30 2.82 -22.38 5.73
N PRO A 31 2.99 -23.62 6.22
CA PRO A 31 3.29 -24.78 5.38
C PRO A 31 2.33 -24.96 4.19
N ALA A 32 1.05 -24.67 4.39
CA ALA A 32 0.05 -24.74 3.32
C ALA A 32 0.29 -23.72 2.20
N VAL A 33 0.80 -22.52 2.53
CA VAL A 33 1.18 -21.50 1.52
C VAL A 33 2.40 -21.97 0.72
N LEU A 34 3.39 -22.55 1.40
CA LEU A 34 4.57 -23.11 0.76
C LEU A 34 4.22 -24.26 -0.20
N GLU A 35 3.29 -25.12 0.18
CA GLU A 35 2.80 -26.22 -0.66
C GLU A 35 2.13 -25.72 -1.95
N VAL A 36 1.32 -24.65 -1.87
CA VAL A 36 0.72 -24.00 -3.04
C VAL A 36 1.78 -23.36 -3.93
N MET A 37 2.78 -22.69 -3.35
CA MET A 37 3.87 -22.06 -4.11
C MET A 37 4.77 -23.07 -4.85
N ALA A 38 4.80 -24.33 -4.40
CA ALA A 38 5.57 -25.39 -5.04
C ALA A 38 4.86 -26.02 -6.25
N GLN A 39 3.59 -25.67 -6.50
CA GLN A 39 2.83 -26.20 -7.62
C GLN A 39 3.31 -25.64 -8.98
N PRO A 40 3.10 -26.38 -10.09
CA PRO A 40 3.38 -25.88 -11.43
C PRO A 40 2.63 -24.58 -11.74
N ALA A 41 3.20 -23.76 -12.62
CA ALA A 41 2.54 -22.55 -13.10
C ALA A 41 1.21 -22.89 -13.79
N VAL A 42 0.17 -22.14 -13.44
CA VAL A 42 -1.17 -22.22 -14.05
C VAL A 42 -1.41 -21.07 -15.03
N ALA A 43 -2.39 -21.22 -15.91
CA ALA A 43 -2.80 -20.13 -16.78
C ALA A 43 -3.33 -18.95 -15.94
N HIS A 44 -2.90 -17.73 -16.28
CA HIS A 44 -3.31 -16.51 -15.59
C HIS A 44 -4.49 -15.81 -16.28
N TYR A 45 -5.35 -16.61 -16.92
CA TYR A 45 -6.52 -16.20 -17.69
C TYR A 45 -7.50 -17.38 -17.79
N GLY A 46 -8.75 -17.10 -18.18
CA GLY A 46 -9.82 -18.09 -18.24
C GLY A 46 -10.58 -18.22 -16.92
N ASP A 47 -11.68 -18.97 -16.95
CA ASP A 47 -12.69 -18.98 -15.89
C ASP A 47 -12.13 -19.41 -14.52
N GLU A 48 -11.26 -20.42 -14.50
CA GLU A 48 -10.62 -20.91 -13.26
C GLU A 48 -9.76 -19.83 -12.59
N TRP A 49 -8.99 -19.05 -13.37
CA TRP A 49 -8.22 -17.94 -12.82
C TRP A 49 -9.14 -16.83 -12.32
N VAL A 50 -10.21 -16.52 -13.07
CA VAL A 50 -11.16 -15.44 -12.72
C VAL A 50 -11.83 -15.74 -11.38
N GLU A 51 -12.19 -17.00 -11.14
CA GLU A 51 -12.79 -17.45 -9.88
C GLU A 51 -11.82 -17.24 -8.70
N VAL A 52 -10.59 -17.75 -8.81
CA VAL A 52 -9.55 -17.60 -7.76
C VAL A 52 -9.22 -16.13 -7.51
N HIS A 53 -9.11 -15.33 -8.57
CA HIS A 53 -8.86 -13.90 -8.45
C HIS A 53 -10.02 -13.19 -7.75
N ALA A 54 -11.26 -13.44 -8.15
CA ALA A 54 -12.44 -12.81 -7.56
C ALA A 54 -12.60 -13.17 -6.08
N GLU A 55 -12.38 -14.43 -5.71
CA GLU A 55 -12.36 -14.87 -4.32
C GLU A 55 -11.27 -14.14 -3.53
N THR A 56 -10.04 -14.08 -4.08
CA THR A 56 -8.91 -13.39 -3.43
C THR A 56 -9.22 -11.91 -3.21
N ILE A 57 -9.81 -11.22 -4.20
CA ILE A 57 -10.23 -9.83 -4.07
C ILE A 57 -11.31 -9.66 -2.99
N ALA A 58 -12.28 -10.57 -2.89
CA ALA A 58 -13.31 -10.53 -1.84
C ALA A 58 -12.73 -10.71 -0.42
N LEU A 59 -11.75 -11.61 -0.26
CA LEU A 59 -11.03 -11.79 1.00
C LEU A 59 -10.20 -10.54 1.34
N LEU A 60 -9.52 -9.96 0.36
CA LEU A 60 -8.78 -8.71 0.56
C LEU A 60 -9.69 -7.55 0.95
N LYS A 61 -10.86 -7.40 0.33
CA LYS A 61 -11.88 -6.41 0.76
C LYS A 61 -12.23 -6.56 2.24
N THR A 62 -12.38 -7.80 2.70
CA THR A 62 -12.63 -8.11 4.11
C THR A 62 -11.44 -7.69 4.98
N ALA A 63 -10.20 -8.05 4.59
CA ALA A 63 -8.99 -7.67 5.33
C ALA A 63 -8.79 -6.15 5.43
N PHE A 64 -9.08 -5.41 4.35
CA PHE A 64 -9.04 -3.95 4.34
C PHE A 64 -10.21 -3.31 5.10
N ALA A 65 -11.27 -4.04 5.44
CA ALA A 65 -12.55 -3.48 5.86
C ALA A 65 -13.03 -2.39 4.87
N ALA A 66 -12.99 -2.74 3.58
CA ALA A 66 -13.30 -1.85 2.46
C ALA A 66 -14.31 -2.49 1.51
N SER A 67 -15.33 -1.74 1.12
CA SER A 67 -16.36 -2.17 0.15
C SER A 67 -16.03 -1.79 -1.29
N GLY A 68 -15.18 -0.77 -1.47
CA GLY A 68 -14.77 -0.24 -2.76
C GLY A 68 -13.87 -1.16 -3.58
N ARG A 69 -13.04 -0.59 -4.45
CA ARG A 69 -12.14 -1.34 -5.33
C ARG A 69 -10.92 -1.82 -4.58
N VAL A 70 -10.46 -3.02 -4.89
CA VAL A 70 -9.19 -3.55 -4.38
C VAL A 70 -8.40 -4.07 -5.56
N TYR A 71 -7.15 -3.64 -5.68
CA TYR A 71 -6.23 -4.09 -6.71
C TYR A 71 -5.08 -4.87 -6.10
N MET A 72 -4.67 -5.92 -6.81
CA MET A 72 -3.53 -6.75 -6.49
C MET A 72 -2.51 -6.62 -7.62
N LEU A 73 -1.42 -5.91 -7.35
CA LEU A 73 -0.39 -5.54 -8.32
C LEU A 73 0.84 -6.46 -8.17
N PRO A 74 1.38 -7.05 -9.25
CA PRO A 74 2.65 -7.75 -9.22
C PRO A 74 3.78 -6.74 -8.94
N GLY A 75 4.28 -6.75 -7.71
CA GLY A 75 5.28 -5.81 -7.22
C GLY A 75 5.32 -5.72 -5.69
N SER A 76 6.19 -4.87 -5.16
CA SER A 76 6.29 -4.64 -3.72
C SER A 76 5.22 -3.65 -3.22
N GLY A 77 5.11 -3.49 -1.90
CA GLY A 77 4.29 -2.40 -1.32
C GLY A 77 4.70 -1.01 -1.80
N SER A 78 5.98 -0.78 -2.13
CA SER A 78 6.42 0.50 -2.71
C SER A 78 5.85 0.72 -4.11
N LEU A 79 5.70 -0.32 -4.92
CA LEU A 79 5.01 -0.23 -6.22
C LEU A 79 3.54 0.14 -6.04
N ALA A 80 2.87 -0.41 -5.03
CA ALA A 80 1.49 -0.07 -4.73
C ALA A 80 1.32 1.37 -4.21
N LEU A 81 2.26 1.85 -3.38
CA LEU A 81 2.29 3.24 -2.93
C LEU A 81 2.46 4.19 -4.11
N ASP A 82 3.39 3.86 -5.03
CA ASP A 82 3.63 4.63 -6.24
C ASP A 82 2.40 4.62 -7.16
N ALA A 83 1.79 3.45 -7.41
CA ALA A 83 0.57 3.36 -8.22
C ALA A 83 -0.62 4.16 -7.64
N ALA A 84 -0.81 4.11 -6.32
CA ALA A 84 -1.83 4.90 -5.63
C ALA A 84 -1.55 6.41 -5.74
N ALA A 85 -0.34 6.85 -5.43
CA ALA A 85 0.06 8.25 -5.52
C ALA A 85 -0.03 8.76 -6.97
N HIS A 86 0.51 7.98 -7.91
CA HIS A 86 0.45 8.24 -9.34
C HIS A 86 -0.98 8.44 -9.81
N SER A 87 -1.86 7.48 -9.56
CA SER A 87 -3.24 7.54 -10.07
C SER A 87 -4.03 8.69 -9.43
N ALA A 88 -3.89 8.87 -8.11
CA ALA A 88 -4.72 9.77 -7.32
C ALA A 88 -4.22 11.22 -7.23
N PHE A 89 -2.96 11.50 -7.60
CA PHE A 89 -2.39 12.86 -7.57
C PHE A 89 -1.66 13.24 -8.87
N LEU A 90 -1.98 14.41 -9.42
CA LEU A 90 -1.42 14.97 -10.67
C LEU A 90 -0.17 15.80 -10.37
N PRO A 91 0.75 15.96 -11.34
CA PRO A 91 1.91 16.83 -11.14
C PRO A 91 1.46 18.25 -10.86
N GLY A 92 2.09 18.90 -9.89
CA GLY A 92 1.74 20.24 -9.42
C GLY A 92 0.62 20.30 -8.37
N GLU A 93 -0.11 19.20 -8.12
CA GLU A 93 -0.98 19.13 -6.94
C GLU A 93 -0.15 19.12 -5.65
N THR A 94 -0.75 19.56 -4.55
CA THR A 94 -0.11 19.59 -3.23
C THR A 94 -0.67 18.49 -2.33
N VAL A 95 0.20 17.74 -1.64
CA VAL A 95 -0.17 16.74 -0.63
C VAL A 95 0.55 17.04 0.67
N ILE A 96 -0.18 16.97 1.78
CA ILE A 96 0.41 17.02 3.12
C ILE A 96 0.88 15.62 3.48
N VAL A 97 2.17 15.44 3.78
CA VAL A 97 2.73 14.14 4.14
C VAL A 97 3.13 14.15 5.60
N ALA A 98 2.50 13.28 6.39
CA ALA A 98 2.86 13.05 7.77
C ALA A 98 4.11 12.16 7.84
N ASN A 99 5.16 12.63 8.51
CA ASN A 99 6.45 11.95 8.55
C ASN A 99 7.01 11.86 9.97
N ASN A 100 7.06 10.65 10.52
CA ASN A 100 7.74 10.33 11.77
C ASN A 100 8.75 9.18 11.60
N GLY A 101 9.27 8.95 10.38
CA GLY A 101 10.28 7.92 10.16
C GLY A 101 10.56 7.54 8.70
N TRP A 102 11.16 6.35 8.59
CA TRP A 102 11.51 5.58 7.39
C TRP A 102 10.57 5.82 6.22
N PHE A 103 9.36 5.31 6.43
CA PHE A 103 8.38 5.10 5.38
C PHE A 103 7.61 6.39 5.07
N GLY A 104 7.49 7.31 6.04
CA GLY A 104 7.06 8.69 5.80
C GLY A 104 7.97 9.43 4.79
N GLU A 105 9.29 9.27 4.88
CA GLU A 105 10.21 9.83 3.89
C GLU A 105 10.05 9.13 2.53
N ARG A 106 9.92 7.80 2.50
CA ARG A 106 9.66 7.07 1.25
C ARG A 106 8.39 7.57 0.54
N ILE A 107 7.30 7.82 1.28
CA ILE A 107 6.06 8.38 0.70
C ILE A 107 6.32 9.78 0.14
N THR A 108 7.09 10.60 0.86
CA THR A 108 7.51 11.94 0.40
C THR A 108 8.26 11.87 -0.92
N ASP A 109 9.23 10.95 -1.04
CA ASP A 109 10.00 10.74 -2.26
C ASP A 109 9.14 10.24 -3.42
N ILE A 110 8.20 9.33 -3.17
CA ILE A 110 7.24 8.84 -4.17
C ILE A 110 6.38 9.99 -4.71
N PHE A 111 5.84 10.84 -3.84
CA PHE A 111 5.06 12.00 -4.28
C PHE A 111 5.89 12.96 -5.12
N ARG A 112 7.10 13.30 -4.68
CA ARG A 112 8.02 14.16 -5.43
C ARG A 112 8.38 13.56 -6.79
N ALA A 113 8.64 12.26 -6.86
CA ALA A 113 8.93 11.55 -8.12
C ALA A 113 7.75 11.61 -9.10
N ASN A 114 6.51 11.67 -8.59
CA ASN A 114 5.30 11.87 -9.38
C ASN A 114 5.02 13.35 -9.73
N GLY A 115 5.92 14.27 -9.38
CA GLY A 115 5.79 15.70 -9.62
C GLY A 115 4.80 16.41 -8.68
N VAL A 116 4.40 15.76 -7.58
CA VAL A 116 3.50 16.32 -6.57
C VAL A 116 4.30 17.16 -5.58
N GLN A 117 3.75 18.32 -5.20
CA GLN A 117 4.33 19.18 -4.18
C GLN A 117 4.02 18.61 -2.79
N VAL A 118 5.04 18.49 -1.93
CA VAL A 118 4.88 17.91 -0.59
C VAL A 118 5.01 18.99 0.47
N VAL A 119 3.99 19.07 1.34
CA VAL A 119 4.03 19.82 2.59
C VAL A 119 4.25 18.84 3.74
N PRO A 120 5.43 18.81 4.37
CA PRO A 120 5.68 17.86 5.45
C PRO A 120 5.03 18.30 6.76
N VAL A 121 4.45 17.35 7.49
CA VAL A 121 4.12 17.47 8.91
C VAL A 121 4.98 16.45 9.66
N THR A 122 6.06 16.94 10.26
CA THR A 122 7.05 16.09 10.93
C THR A 122 6.79 15.99 12.43
N ALA A 123 6.94 14.80 13.00
CA ALA A 123 6.97 14.59 14.44
C ALA A 123 8.33 14.00 14.87
N ASP A 124 8.61 14.02 16.18
CA ASP A 124 9.76 13.27 16.72
C ASP A 124 9.58 11.77 16.38
N PRO A 125 10.64 11.04 15.96
CA PRO A 125 10.54 9.62 15.64
C PRO A 125 10.12 8.70 16.80
N ARG A 126 9.92 9.23 18.00
CA ARG A 126 9.40 8.53 19.18
C ARG A 126 7.93 8.83 19.46
N GLU A 127 7.32 9.72 18.67
CA GLU A 127 5.96 10.20 18.87
C GLU A 127 5.05 9.90 17.66
N PRO A 128 3.75 9.63 17.89
CA PRO A 128 2.78 9.56 16.82
C PRO A 128 2.56 10.93 16.18
N ILE A 129 2.10 10.92 14.94
CA ILE A 129 1.67 12.13 14.23
C ILE A 129 0.47 12.76 14.96
N SER A 130 0.57 14.07 15.21
CA SER A 130 -0.52 14.85 15.79
C SER A 130 -1.61 15.16 14.76
N ALA A 131 -2.85 14.72 15.02
CA ALA A 131 -4.00 15.11 14.20
C ALA A 131 -4.24 16.63 14.19
N ALA A 132 -3.92 17.33 15.30
CA ALA A 132 -4.01 18.80 15.34
C ALA A 132 -2.99 19.45 14.39
N ALA A 133 -1.76 18.93 14.33
CA ALA A 133 -0.76 19.43 13.38
C ALA A 133 -1.17 19.23 11.91
N ILE A 134 -1.87 18.12 11.61
CA ILE A 134 -2.47 17.89 10.29
C ILE A 134 -3.58 18.92 10.01
N ALA A 135 -4.44 19.21 10.99
CA ALA A 135 -5.48 20.23 10.86
C ALA A 135 -4.89 21.63 10.58
N ASP A 136 -3.84 22.01 11.31
CA ASP A 136 -3.13 23.28 11.14
C ASP A 136 -2.49 23.37 9.74
N ALA A 137 -1.84 22.30 9.28
CA ALA A 137 -1.27 22.24 7.93
C ALA A 137 -2.37 22.34 6.86
N LEU A 138 -3.51 21.68 7.05
CA LEU A 138 -4.66 21.76 6.15
C LEU A 138 -5.29 23.17 6.09
N ALA A 139 -5.21 23.93 7.18
CA ALA A 139 -5.66 25.33 7.24
C ALA A 139 -4.65 26.27 6.55
N ALA A 140 -3.35 26.05 6.74
CA ALA A 140 -2.28 26.80 6.10
C ALA A 140 -2.16 26.54 4.59
N HIS A 141 -2.54 25.33 4.16
CA HIS A 141 -2.49 24.86 2.76
C HIS A 141 -3.89 24.52 2.23
N PRO A 142 -4.76 25.52 2.02
CA PRO A 142 -6.10 25.31 1.50
C PRO A 142 -6.11 24.60 0.14
N GLU A 143 -5.06 24.76 -0.67
CA GLU A 143 -4.85 24.12 -1.98
C GLU A 143 -4.49 22.63 -1.91
N ALA A 144 -4.14 22.11 -0.73
CA ALA A 144 -3.79 20.70 -0.58
C ALA A 144 -4.93 19.79 -1.06
N SER A 145 -4.59 18.89 -1.98
CA SER A 145 -5.48 17.94 -2.64
C SER A 145 -5.66 16.64 -1.84
N GLY A 146 -4.80 16.40 -0.85
CA GLY A 146 -4.89 15.25 0.03
C GLY A 146 -3.87 15.26 1.16
N VAL A 147 -3.96 14.20 1.98
CA VAL A 147 -3.04 13.89 3.07
C VAL A 147 -2.56 12.45 2.90
N ALA A 148 -1.28 12.20 3.19
CA ALA A 148 -0.72 10.86 3.25
C ALA A 148 -0.05 10.60 4.59
N VAL A 149 -0.26 9.41 5.14
CA VAL A 149 0.26 9.02 6.46
C VAL A 149 0.54 7.51 6.52
N VAL A 150 1.59 7.11 7.24
CA VAL A 150 1.88 5.71 7.53
C VAL A 150 1.06 5.26 8.74
N HIS A 151 0.31 4.16 8.63
CA HIS A 151 -0.46 3.61 9.74
C HIS A 151 0.46 3.09 10.86
N LEU A 152 1.38 2.18 10.51
CA LEU A 152 2.38 1.63 11.42
C LEU A 152 3.76 1.95 10.86
N GLU A 153 4.37 3.01 11.36
CA GLU A 153 5.71 3.45 10.96
C GLU A 153 6.72 2.42 11.42
N THR A 154 7.09 1.53 10.50
CA THR A 154 7.78 0.28 10.84
C THR A 154 9.21 0.55 11.31
N SER A 155 9.83 1.65 10.87
CA SER A 155 11.18 2.01 11.28
C SER A 155 11.27 2.46 12.74
N THR A 156 10.16 2.94 13.31
CA THR A 156 10.08 3.43 14.69
C THR A 156 9.13 2.62 15.58
N SER A 157 8.39 1.68 14.98
CA SER A 157 7.36 0.87 15.63
C SER A 157 6.18 1.68 16.20
N ILE A 158 5.91 2.84 15.61
CA ILE A 158 4.84 3.73 16.06
C ILE A 158 3.57 3.51 15.27
N LEU A 159 2.48 3.25 15.99
CA LEU A 159 1.12 3.25 15.44
C LEU A 159 0.57 4.68 15.43
N ASN A 160 0.31 5.22 14.25
CA ASN A 160 -0.26 6.55 14.09
C ASN A 160 -1.79 6.53 14.25
N PRO A 161 -2.41 7.59 14.82
CA PRO A 161 -3.83 7.68 15.11
C PRO A 161 -4.65 7.98 13.85
N ILE A 162 -4.81 6.98 12.97
CA ILE A 162 -5.43 7.16 11.64
C ILE A 162 -6.89 7.60 11.75
N GLN A 163 -7.64 7.11 12.73
CA GLN A 163 -9.05 7.50 12.91
C GLN A 163 -9.18 8.99 13.20
N GLU A 164 -8.34 9.52 14.08
CA GLU A 164 -8.30 10.93 14.48
C GLU A 164 -7.81 11.81 13.33
N ILE A 165 -6.77 11.37 12.62
CA ILE A 165 -6.26 12.06 11.42
C ILE A 165 -7.35 12.10 10.35
N ALA A 166 -8.06 11.00 10.12
CA ALA A 166 -9.14 10.97 9.16
C ALA A 166 -10.27 11.93 9.55
N ALA A 167 -10.64 11.97 10.83
CA ALA A 167 -11.66 12.89 11.33
C ALA A 167 -11.32 14.37 11.03
N VAL A 168 -10.07 14.80 11.25
CA VAL A 168 -9.66 16.19 10.93
C VAL A 168 -9.62 16.46 9.43
N VAL A 169 -9.20 15.49 8.61
CA VAL A 169 -9.22 15.64 7.14
C VAL A 169 -10.65 15.82 6.64
N ARG A 170 -11.62 15.04 7.17
CA ARG A 170 -13.05 15.15 6.82
C ARG A 170 -13.66 16.46 7.31
N ALA A 171 -13.35 16.87 8.55
CA ALA A 171 -13.84 18.11 9.13
C ALA A 171 -13.35 19.36 8.38
N SER A 172 -12.25 19.26 7.62
CA SER A 172 -11.71 20.39 6.85
C SER A 172 -12.62 20.88 5.71
N GLY A 173 -13.70 20.15 5.39
CA GLY A 173 -14.77 20.58 4.48
C GLY A 173 -14.40 20.65 3.00
N ARG A 174 -13.16 20.30 2.62
CA ARG A 174 -12.69 20.22 1.24
C ARG A 174 -12.63 18.79 0.75
N ASP A 175 -12.81 18.60 -0.55
CA ASP A 175 -12.70 17.28 -1.17
C ASP A 175 -11.23 16.84 -1.30
N ARG A 176 -10.69 16.36 -0.18
CA ARG A 176 -9.31 15.93 0.00
C ARG A 176 -9.25 14.42 0.21
N LEU A 177 -8.37 13.78 -0.55
CA LEU A 177 -8.11 12.34 -0.42
C LEU A 177 -7.20 12.06 0.77
N LEU A 178 -7.48 11.00 1.52
CA LEU A 178 -6.62 10.45 2.56
C LEU A 178 -5.99 9.15 2.06
N MET A 179 -4.67 9.16 1.89
CA MET A 179 -3.86 7.99 1.60
C MET A 179 -3.22 7.45 2.88
N VAL A 180 -3.36 6.16 3.13
CA VAL A 180 -2.78 5.48 4.28
C VAL A 180 -1.88 4.34 3.81
N ASP A 181 -0.59 4.40 4.16
CA ASP A 181 0.32 3.27 4.05
C ASP A 181 0.08 2.32 5.23
N ALA A 182 -0.60 1.21 4.94
CA ALA A 182 -0.88 0.12 5.84
C ALA A 182 -0.09 -1.15 5.48
N VAL A 183 1.10 -1.02 4.86
CA VAL A 183 1.95 -2.16 4.48
C VAL A 183 2.21 -3.08 5.66
N THR A 184 2.66 -2.54 6.79
CA THR A 184 2.87 -3.36 8.00
C THR A 184 1.62 -3.38 8.91
N GLY A 185 0.72 -2.40 8.79
CA GLY A 185 -0.42 -2.24 9.69
C GLY A 185 -1.64 -3.09 9.36
N LEU A 186 -1.91 -3.39 8.08
CA LEU A 186 -3.05 -4.20 7.66
C LEU A 186 -2.96 -5.61 8.25
N ALA A 187 -4.05 -6.11 8.84
CA ALA A 187 -4.12 -7.39 9.58
C ALA A 187 -3.19 -7.50 10.82
N GLY A 188 -2.35 -6.51 11.09
CA GLY A 188 -1.46 -6.46 12.27
C GLY A 188 -1.94 -5.49 13.37
N ALA A 189 -2.78 -4.51 13.02
CA ALA A 189 -3.36 -3.54 13.93
C ALA A 189 -4.78 -3.17 13.49
N PRO A 190 -5.64 -2.62 14.38
CA PRO A 190 -6.98 -2.18 14.02
C PRO A 190 -6.95 -1.19 12.86
N LEU A 191 -7.72 -1.47 11.81
CA LEU A 191 -7.85 -0.62 10.63
C LEU A 191 -9.26 -0.77 10.06
N GLN A 192 -10.00 0.33 9.96
CA GLN A 192 -11.37 0.33 9.43
C GLN A 192 -11.45 1.30 8.25
N THR A 193 -11.05 0.85 7.06
CA THR A 193 -10.88 1.71 5.88
C THR A 193 -12.13 2.52 5.56
N ASP A 194 -13.27 1.86 5.37
CA ASP A 194 -14.51 2.56 5.02
C ASP A 194 -15.03 3.40 6.19
N ALA A 195 -15.05 2.84 7.41
CA ALA A 195 -15.64 3.51 8.57
C ALA A 195 -14.85 4.76 9.00
N TRP A 196 -13.54 4.77 8.79
CA TRP A 196 -12.69 5.94 9.01
C TRP A 196 -12.64 6.84 7.77
N GLY A 197 -13.24 6.42 6.66
CA GLY A 197 -13.28 7.17 5.41
C GLY A 197 -11.91 7.33 4.78
N ILE A 198 -11.05 6.31 4.81
CA ILE A 198 -9.77 6.28 4.09
C ILE A 198 -10.06 6.16 2.59
N ASP A 199 -9.37 6.96 1.76
CA ASP A 199 -9.62 6.97 0.32
C ASP A 199 -8.71 6.02 -0.45
N LEU A 200 -7.44 5.93 -0.04
CA LEU A 200 -6.47 5.00 -0.59
C LEU A 200 -5.80 4.29 0.58
N CYS A 201 -6.00 2.98 0.72
CA CYS A 201 -5.31 2.16 1.71
C CYS A 201 -4.37 1.19 1.00
N VAL A 202 -3.08 1.29 1.28
CA VAL A 202 -2.04 0.54 0.57
C VAL A 202 -1.43 -0.51 1.48
N SER A 203 -1.19 -1.72 0.97
CA SER A 203 -0.49 -2.76 1.72
C SER A 203 0.38 -3.67 0.84
N ALA A 204 0.90 -4.77 1.41
CA ALA A 204 1.67 -5.78 0.72
C ALA A 204 1.43 -7.17 1.31
N SER A 205 1.60 -8.22 0.50
CA SER A 205 1.32 -9.61 0.89
C SER A 205 2.22 -10.17 2.00
N GLN A 206 3.50 -9.78 2.04
CA GLN A 206 4.53 -10.41 2.90
C GLN A 206 4.67 -9.85 4.31
N LYS A 207 3.59 -9.26 4.82
CA LYS A 207 3.54 -8.69 6.17
C LYS A 207 2.58 -9.51 7.01
N ALA A 208 1.70 -8.88 7.79
CA ALA A 208 0.77 -9.62 8.65
C ALA A 208 -0.27 -10.46 7.87
N LEU A 209 -0.40 -10.27 6.55
CA LEU A 209 -1.20 -11.15 5.69
C LEU A 209 -0.59 -12.54 5.48
N GLY A 210 0.70 -12.75 5.77
CA GLY A 210 1.33 -14.08 5.68
C GLY A 210 1.48 -14.65 4.27
N GLY A 211 1.35 -13.82 3.22
CA GLY A 211 1.56 -14.22 1.83
C GLY A 211 3.02 -14.08 1.38
N PRO A 212 3.41 -14.66 0.23
CA PRO A 212 4.76 -14.48 -0.30
C PRO A 212 5.02 -13.04 -0.74
N ALA A 213 6.28 -12.61 -0.72
CA ALA A 213 6.67 -11.30 -1.24
C ALA A 213 6.48 -11.24 -2.76
N GLY A 214 5.85 -10.17 -3.23
CA GLY A 214 5.65 -9.95 -4.67
C GLY A 214 4.31 -9.37 -5.06
N LEU A 215 3.41 -9.11 -4.11
CA LEU A 215 2.12 -8.45 -4.38
C LEU A 215 1.98 -7.17 -3.56
N GLY A 216 1.77 -6.06 -4.26
CA GLY A 216 1.38 -4.78 -3.71
C GLY A 216 -0.14 -4.64 -3.80
N LEU A 217 -0.77 -4.12 -2.75
CA LEU A 217 -2.22 -4.12 -2.61
C LEU A 217 -2.72 -2.69 -2.45
N VAL A 218 -3.81 -2.34 -3.13
CA VAL A 218 -4.42 -1.00 -3.01
C VAL A 218 -5.93 -1.14 -2.90
N ALA A 219 -6.51 -0.67 -1.79
CA ALA A 219 -7.95 -0.46 -1.65
C ALA A 219 -8.28 1.01 -1.93
N LEU A 220 -9.30 1.26 -2.76
CA LEU A 220 -9.80 2.59 -3.10
C LEU A 220 -11.26 2.75 -2.68
N SER A 221 -11.57 3.90 -2.08
CA SER A 221 -12.96 4.33 -1.92
C SER A 221 -13.59 4.68 -3.27
N GLU A 222 -14.92 4.63 -3.36
CA GLU A 222 -15.64 5.08 -4.57
C GLU A 222 -15.33 6.55 -4.90
N ARG A 223 -15.07 7.37 -3.89
CA ARG A 223 -14.68 8.78 -4.06
C ARG A 223 -13.29 8.91 -4.68
N ALA A 224 -12.31 8.13 -4.19
CA ALA A 224 -10.98 8.10 -4.76
C ALA A 224 -11.03 7.66 -6.23
N TRP A 225 -11.80 6.61 -6.50
CA TRP A 225 -11.98 6.11 -7.86
C TRP A 225 -12.63 7.14 -8.78
N ALA A 226 -13.70 7.81 -8.35
CA ALA A 226 -14.35 8.85 -9.15
C ALA A 226 -13.37 9.97 -9.54
N LYS A 227 -12.50 10.39 -8.60
CA LYS A 227 -11.45 11.38 -8.88
C LYS A 227 -10.37 10.85 -9.83
N ILE A 228 -10.00 9.57 -9.72
CA ILE A 228 -9.05 8.92 -10.64
C ILE A 228 -9.64 8.81 -12.05
N ALA A 229 -10.87 8.33 -12.17
CA ALA A 229 -11.56 8.11 -13.45
C ALA A 229 -11.85 9.41 -14.20
N ALA A 230 -12.13 10.51 -13.50
CA ALA A 230 -12.40 11.81 -14.10
C ALA A 230 -11.15 12.56 -14.61
N ARG A 231 -9.95 12.05 -14.34
CA ARG A 231 -8.70 12.72 -14.73
C ARG A 231 -8.43 12.63 -16.22
N PRO A 232 -7.79 13.66 -16.80
CA PRO A 232 -7.40 13.62 -18.20
C PRO A 232 -6.43 12.47 -18.45
N ASP A 233 -6.63 11.78 -19.57
CA ASP A 233 -5.67 10.80 -20.07
C ASP A 233 -4.39 11.51 -20.51
N ALA A 234 -3.40 11.51 -19.62
CA ALA A 234 -2.06 12.00 -19.90
C ALA A 234 -1.06 10.85 -19.65
N PRO A 235 -0.19 10.52 -20.62
CA PRO A 235 0.77 9.45 -20.45
C PRO A 235 1.83 9.85 -19.42
N ARG A 236 1.70 9.37 -18.18
CA ARG A 236 2.73 9.47 -17.13
C ARG A 236 3.34 8.10 -16.81
N SER A 237 2.50 7.08 -16.68
CA SER A 237 2.90 5.66 -16.61
C SER A 237 1.72 4.80 -17.08
N TRP A 238 2.01 3.68 -17.73
CA TRP A 238 0.97 2.72 -18.08
C TRP A 238 0.72 1.72 -16.94
N TYR A 239 1.78 1.20 -16.32
CA TYR A 239 1.67 0.14 -15.32
C TYR A 239 1.20 0.65 -13.95
N LEU A 240 1.53 1.91 -13.60
CA LEU A 240 1.14 2.53 -12.33
C LEU A 240 -0.24 3.19 -12.38
N ASP A 241 -0.87 3.24 -13.55
CA ASP A 241 -2.21 3.79 -13.74
C ASP A 241 -3.25 2.74 -13.35
N LEU A 242 -3.87 2.90 -12.17
CA LEU A 242 -4.87 1.96 -11.63
C LEU A 242 -6.09 1.81 -12.56
N ARG A 243 -6.33 2.75 -13.48
CA ARG A 243 -7.39 2.62 -14.50
C ARG A 243 -7.12 1.49 -15.49
N ARG A 244 -5.86 1.05 -15.63
CA ARG A 244 -5.46 -0.11 -16.45
C ARG A 244 -5.67 -1.45 -15.75
N TRP A 245 -5.96 -1.42 -14.45
CA TRP A 245 -6.23 -2.58 -13.61
C TRP A 245 -7.72 -2.75 -13.32
N GLU A 246 -8.58 -1.87 -13.83
CA GLU A 246 -10.03 -2.07 -13.79
C GLU A 246 -10.41 -3.18 -14.78
N HIS A 247 -11.24 -4.12 -14.32
CA HIS A 247 -11.72 -5.28 -15.08
C HIS A 247 -13.24 -5.24 -15.21
#